data_AF-A0A1C7P8W0-F1
#
_entry.id   AF-A0A1C7P8W0-F1
#
_cell.length_a   1.000
_cell.length_b   1.000
_cell.length_c   1.000
_cell.angle_alpha   90.00
_cell.angle_beta   90.00
_cell.angle_gamma   90.00
#
_symmetry.space_group_name_H-M   'P 1'
#
loop_
_entity.id
_entity.type
_entity.pdbx_description
1 polymer ?
#
loop_
_entity_poly.entity_id
_entity_poly.type
_entity_poly.pdbx_seq_one_letter_code
_entity_poly.pdbx_strand_id
1 'polypeptide(L)'
;MWSKITIGSIVLFLFGTFIYCKNHQALVNGERSYERLQWEAVERAANSIPREATTKSYAILRQTYFDEETQKYIAETNRLDGETAKTNDETARVNTQTEETKAQYQEIKDALATLMLNGQQASIRDMIEEVGRLKQENDRIKKENDYARALGDKLSTRSKQLNERILAVEKKASDQRSRISEPEVDARVLTSDPSLNFVIIDSGANKGIVSGSRLAVMRGNEKIAELNVTSVESNRAGADIVYGTLLAGERIHVGDRVVSVRKQK
;
A
#
# COMPACT_ATOMS: atom_id res chain seq x y z
N MET A 1 -28.91 -40.65 -76.18
CA MET A 1 -27.55 -40.67 -75.60
C MET A 1 -27.65 -40.34 -74.11
N TRP A 2 -28.25 -41.24 -73.31
CA TRP A 2 -28.45 -41.06 -71.87
C TRP A 2 -27.95 -42.32 -71.17
N SER A 3 -26.98 -42.17 -70.27
CA SER A 3 -26.27 -43.27 -69.61
C SER A 3 -27.18 -43.97 -68.58
N LYS A 4 -27.22 -45.31 -68.61
CA LYS A 4 -27.91 -46.13 -67.62
C LYS A 4 -27.18 -46.01 -66.29
N ILE A 5 -27.61 -45.11 -65.42
CA ILE A 5 -27.21 -45.11 -64.01
C ILE A 5 -27.81 -46.39 -63.41
N THR A 6 -26.96 -47.40 -63.22
CA THR A 6 -27.34 -48.68 -62.64
C THR A 6 -27.73 -48.47 -61.18
N ILE A 7 -28.82 -49.12 -60.75
CA ILE A 7 -29.34 -49.10 -59.36
C ILE A 7 -28.21 -49.35 -58.33
N GLY A 8 -27.22 -50.17 -58.68
CA GLY A 8 -26.03 -50.40 -57.85
C GLY A 8 -25.19 -49.16 -57.54
N SER A 9 -25.08 -48.18 -58.45
CA SER A 9 -24.31 -46.95 -58.19
C SER A 9 -25.06 -46.00 -57.24
N ILE A 10 -26.39 -45.97 -57.30
CA ILE A 10 -27.24 -45.19 -56.39
C ILE A 10 -27.16 -45.78 -54.97
N VAL A 11 -27.19 -47.11 -54.85
CA VAL A 11 -27.06 -47.79 -53.55
C VAL A 11 -25.66 -47.55 -52.94
N LEU A 12 -24.59 -47.60 -53.74
CA LEU A 12 -23.23 -47.29 -53.28
C LEU A 12 -23.07 -45.83 -52.82
N PHE A 13 -23.65 -44.87 -53.55
CA PHE A 13 -23.64 -43.47 -53.14
C PHE A 13 -24.41 -43.25 -51.84
N LEU A 14 -25.61 -43.83 -51.70
CA LEU A 14 -26.41 -43.69 -50.48
C LEU A 14 -25.71 -44.33 -49.26
N PHE A 15 -25.09 -45.50 -49.43
CA PHE A 15 -24.29 -46.13 -48.37
C PHE A 15 -23.06 -45.29 -47.99
N GLY A 16 -22.34 -44.76 -48.98
CA GLY A 16 -21.21 -43.86 -48.76
C GLY A 16 -21.61 -42.59 -48.00
N THR A 17 -22.74 -41.97 -48.37
CA THR A 17 -23.27 -40.80 -47.65
C THR A 17 -23.73 -41.14 -46.23
N PHE A 18 -24.32 -42.32 -46.01
CA PHE A 18 -24.74 -42.74 -44.67
C PHE A 18 -23.55 -42.99 -43.74
N ILE A 19 -22.50 -43.65 -44.24
CA ILE A 19 -21.25 -43.86 -43.47
C ILE A 19 -20.58 -42.52 -43.21
N TYR A 20 -20.51 -41.62 -44.19
CA TYR A 20 -19.96 -40.27 -44.01
C TYR A 20 -20.75 -39.46 -42.97
N CYS A 21 -22.08 -39.45 -43.02
CA CYS A 21 -22.90 -38.75 -42.04
C CYS A 21 -22.75 -39.33 -40.63
N LYS A 22 -22.71 -40.66 -40.48
CA LYS A 22 -22.47 -41.29 -39.18
C LYS A 22 -21.06 -41.01 -38.64
N ASN A 23 -20.05 -41.03 -39.51
CA ASN A 23 -18.68 -40.75 -39.11
C ASN A 23 -18.50 -39.26 -38.78
N HIS A 24 -19.13 -38.35 -39.53
CA HIS A 24 -19.12 -36.92 -39.25
C HIS A 24 -19.87 -36.58 -37.95
N GLN A 25 -21.03 -37.20 -37.69
CA GLN A 25 -21.71 -37.07 -36.40
C GLN A 25 -20.87 -37.63 -35.25
N ALA A 26 -20.17 -38.76 -35.45
CA ALA A 26 -19.28 -39.31 -34.44
C ALA A 26 -18.07 -38.39 -34.15
N LEU A 27 -17.50 -37.75 -35.17
CA LEU A 27 -16.41 -36.79 -35.02
C LEU A 27 -16.87 -35.52 -34.30
N VAL A 28 -17.99 -34.92 -34.71
CA VAL A 28 -18.53 -33.70 -34.08
C VAL A 28 -18.99 -33.97 -32.64
N ASN A 29 -19.62 -35.12 -32.38
CA ASN A 29 -19.98 -35.51 -31.01
C ASN A 29 -18.75 -35.86 -30.18
N GLY A 30 -17.72 -36.44 -30.80
CA GLY A 30 -16.40 -36.68 -30.21
C GLY A 30 -15.74 -35.38 -29.78
N GLU A 31 -15.58 -34.41 -30.67
CA GLU A 31 -15.01 -33.08 -30.38
C GLU A 31 -15.78 -32.36 -29.26
N ARG A 32 -17.12 -32.32 -29.32
CA ARG A 32 -17.95 -31.77 -28.23
C ARG A 32 -17.80 -32.51 -26.90
N SER A 33 -17.45 -33.80 -26.94
CA SER A 33 -17.20 -34.59 -25.72
C SER A 33 -15.82 -34.30 -25.14
N TYR A 34 -14.79 -34.12 -25.98
CA TYR A 34 -13.46 -33.70 -25.56
C TYR A 34 -13.45 -32.30 -24.96
N GLU A 35 -14.17 -31.35 -25.58
CA GLU A 35 -14.35 -30.01 -25.03
C GLU A 35 -15.07 -30.06 -23.68
N ARG A 36 -16.16 -30.84 -23.55
CA ARG A 36 -16.85 -31.02 -22.26
C ARG A 36 -15.96 -31.62 -21.19
N LEU A 37 -15.18 -32.65 -21.53
CA LEU A 37 -14.25 -33.29 -20.59
C LEU A 37 -13.14 -32.33 -20.12
N GLN A 38 -12.62 -31.49 -21.03
CA GLN A 38 -11.67 -30.43 -20.69
C GLN A 38 -12.31 -29.39 -19.76
N TRP A 39 -13.53 -28.95 -20.06
CA TRP A 39 -14.29 -28.02 -19.20
C TRP A 39 -14.60 -28.62 -17.82
N GLU A 40 -15.06 -29.87 -17.75
CA GLU A 40 -15.30 -30.57 -16.49
C GLU A 40 -14.03 -30.82 -15.68
N ALA A 41 -12.88 -31.02 -16.35
CA ALA A 41 -11.59 -31.15 -15.68
C ALA A 41 -11.11 -29.80 -15.12
N VAL A 42 -11.27 -28.72 -15.88
CA VAL A 42 -10.97 -27.35 -15.43
C VAL A 42 -11.90 -26.94 -14.29
N GLU A 43 -13.20 -27.27 -14.37
CA GLU A 43 -14.18 -26.99 -13.32
C GLU A 43 -13.91 -27.79 -12.05
N ARG A 44 -13.59 -29.10 -12.17
CA ARG A 44 -13.16 -29.91 -11.02
C ARG A 44 -11.85 -29.39 -10.43
N ALA A 45 -10.88 -29.02 -11.26
CA ALA A 45 -9.63 -28.42 -10.79
C ALA A 45 -9.90 -27.10 -10.05
N ALA A 46 -10.71 -26.20 -10.63
CA ALA A 46 -11.10 -24.93 -10.03
C ALA A 46 -11.91 -25.10 -8.72
N ASN A 47 -12.79 -26.10 -8.64
CA ASN A 47 -13.57 -26.43 -7.45
C ASN A 47 -12.75 -27.19 -6.40
N SER A 48 -11.69 -27.89 -6.80
CA SER A 48 -10.76 -28.59 -5.92
C SER A 48 -9.75 -27.66 -5.24
N ILE A 49 -9.55 -26.44 -5.76
CA ILE A 49 -8.78 -25.40 -5.08
C ILE A 49 -9.67 -24.86 -3.96
N PRO A 50 -9.35 -25.12 -2.67
CA PRO A 50 -10.12 -24.56 -1.58
C PRO A 50 -9.89 -23.05 -1.57
N ARG A 51 -10.79 -22.30 -2.22
CA ARG A 51 -10.76 -20.83 -2.31
C ARG A 51 -10.56 -20.17 -0.95
N GLU A 52 -11.11 -20.80 0.10
CA GLU A 52 -10.93 -20.38 1.49
C GLU A 52 -9.48 -20.48 1.96
N ALA A 53 -8.75 -21.55 1.62
CA ALA A 53 -7.35 -21.73 2.02
C ALA A 53 -6.43 -20.74 1.30
N THR A 54 -6.66 -20.50 0.01
CA THR A 54 -5.92 -19.49 -0.78
C THR A 54 -6.22 -18.07 -0.28
N THR A 55 -7.48 -17.76 0.02
CA THR A 55 -7.84 -16.45 0.59
C THR A 55 -7.23 -16.25 1.98
N LYS A 56 -7.21 -17.29 2.82
CA LYS A 56 -6.54 -17.28 4.12
C LYS A 56 -5.03 -17.08 3.98
N SER A 57 -4.36 -17.77 3.04
CA SER A 57 -2.91 -17.61 2.86
C SER A 57 -2.51 -16.21 2.39
N TYR A 58 -3.25 -15.61 1.45
CA TYR A 58 -3.01 -14.23 1.02
C TYR A 58 -3.33 -13.21 2.14
N ALA A 59 -4.38 -13.44 2.93
CA ALA A 59 -4.71 -12.58 4.07
C ALA A 59 -3.61 -12.61 5.15
N ILE A 60 -3.08 -13.81 5.45
CA ILE A 60 -1.99 -13.99 6.41
C ILE A 60 -0.72 -13.32 5.89
N LEU A 61 -0.32 -13.58 4.64
CA LEU A 61 0.90 -12.98 4.06
C LEU A 61 0.84 -11.45 4.07
N ARG A 62 -0.34 -10.88 3.78
CA ARG A 62 -0.56 -9.43 3.81
C ARG A 62 -0.56 -8.86 5.23
N GLN A 63 -1.09 -9.59 6.20
CA GLN A 63 -1.03 -9.21 7.61
C GLN A 63 0.41 -9.22 8.11
N THR A 64 1.18 -10.28 7.82
CA THR A 64 2.60 -10.37 8.16
C THR A 64 3.39 -9.22 7.54
N TYR A 65 3.12 -8.87 6.28
CA TYR A 65 3.73 -7.71 5.62
C TYR A 65 3.49 -6.41 6.40
N PHE A 66 2.25 -6.12 6.81
CA PHE A 66 1.95 -4.91 7.60
C PHE A 66 2.58 -4.95 8.99
N ASP A 67 2.57 -6.10 9.66
CA ASP A 67 3.17 -6.26 10.98
C ASP A 67 4.70 -6.04 10.91
N GLU A 68 5.38 -6.62 9.91
CA GLU A 68 6.82 -6.39 9.66
C GLU A 68 7.14 -4.93 9.32
N GLU A 69 6.32 -4.29 8.49
CA GLU A 69 6.50 -2.89 8.10
C GLU A 69 6.32 -1.95 9.32
N THR A 70 5.31 -2.22 10.14
CA THR A 70 5.06 -1.49 11.40
C THR A 70 6.24 -1.64 12.36
N GLN A 71 6.75 -2.86 12.55
CA GLN A 71 7.92 -3.11 13.40
C GLN A 71 9.16 -2.38 12.90
N LYS A 72 9.40 -2.33 11.59
CA LYS A 72 10.51 -1.56 11.00
C LYS A 72 10.38 -0.06 11.29
N TYR A 73 9.19 0.51 11.13
CA TYR A 73 8.98 1.93 11.43
C TYR A 73 9.08 2.24 12.93
N ILE A 74 8.58 1.36 13.81
CA ILE A 74 8.74 1.51 15.27
C ILE A 74 10.23 1.47 15.65
N ALA A 75 10.98 0.49 15.13
CA ALA A 75 12.41 0.38 15.41
C ALA A 75 13.19 1.62 14.96
N GLU A 76 12.89 2.14 13.76
CA GLU A 76 13.54 3.35 13.24
C GLU A 76 13.13 4.60 14.03
N THR A 77 11.86 4.70 14.46
CA THR A 77 11.38 5.81 15.30
C THR A 77 12.09 5.81 16.64
N ASN A 78 12.15 4.66 17.33
CA ASN A 78 12.88 4.52 18.60
C ASN A 78 14.37 4.88 18.46
N ARG A 79 15.00 4.51 17.33
CA ARG A 79 16.38 4.87 17.03
C ARG A 79 16.55 6.39 16.88
N LEU A 80 15.68 7.02 16.09
CA LEU A 80 15.70 8.47 15.86
C LEU A 80 15.38 9.28 17.11
N ASP A 81 14.44 8.81 17.94
CA ASP A 81 14.11 9.43 19.23
C ASP A 81 15.31 9.34 20.19
N GLY A 82 15.98 8.18 20.23
CA GLY A 82 17.22 8.00 20.98
C GLY A 82 18.36 8.90 20.51
N GLU A 83 18.53 9.08 19.19
CA GLU A 83 19.50 10.02 18.63
C GLU A 83 19.14 11.47 18.95
N THR A 84 17.86 11.84 18.82
CA THR A 84 17.36 13.19 19.14
C THR A 84 17.60 13.52 20.61
N ALA A 85 17.34 12.58 21.52
CA ALA A 85 17.60 12.76 22.94
C ALA A 85 19.09 12.98 23.23
N LYS A 86 19.98 12.17 22.64
CA LYS A 86 21.44 12.34 22.78
C LYS A 86 21.91 13.69 22.24
N THR A 87 21.46 14.08 21.05
CA THR A 87 21.80 15.38 20.45
C THR A 87 21.31 16.54 21.30
N ASN A 88 20.11 16.43 21.89
CA ASN A 88 19.58 17.46 22.80
C ASN A 88 20.37 17.55 24.11
N ASP A 89 20.73 16.41 24.71
CA ASP A 89 21.56 16.36 25.91
C ASP A 89 22.95 16.97 25.66
N GLU A 90 23.58 16.64 24.53
CA GLU A 90 24.88 17.17 24.14
C GLU A 90 24.80 18.67 23.83
N THR A 91 23.75 19.10 23.13
CA THR A 91 23.42 20.51 22.91
C THR A 91 23.30 21.26 24.24
N ALA A 92 22.56 20.71 25.22
CA ALA A 92 22.39 21.34 26.53
C ALA A 92 23.72 21.48 27.27
N ARG A 93 24.55 20.42 27.29
CA ARG A 93 25.89 20.47 27.91
C ARG A 93 26.80 21.51 27.26
N VAL A 94 26.85 21.53 25.92
CA VAL A 94 27.68 22.51 25.19
C VAL A 94 27.17 23.93 25.42
N ASN A 95 25.87 24.16 25.59
CA ASN A 95 25.34 25.47 25.95
C ASN A 95 25.80 25.93 27.34
N THR A 96 25.74 25.04 28.33
CA THR A 96 26.26 25.33 29.67
C THR A 96 27.74 25.71 29.60
N GLN A 97 28.54 24.91 28.91
CA GLN A 97 29.97 25.18 28.73
C GLN A 97 30.23 26.52 28.01
N THR A 98 29.40 26.85 27.02
CA THR A 98 29.51 28.10 26.26
C THR A 98 29.24 29.32 27.14
N GLU A 99 28.24 29.26 28.03
CA GLU A 99 27.94 30.33 28.98
C GLU A 99 29.02 30.43 30.07
N GLU A 100 29.55 29.31 30.57
CA GLU A 100 30.69 29.30 31.50
C GLU A 100 31.95 29.94 30.89
N THR A 101 32.33 29.56 29.66
CA THR A 101 33.47 30.16 28.96
C THR A 101 33.24 31.65 28.68
N LYS A 102 31.99 32.06 28.43
CA LYS A 102 31.64 33.47 28.25
C LYS A 102 31.73 34.26 29.56
N ALA A 103 31.39 33.66 30.69
CA ALA A 103 31.60 34.26 32.01
C ALA A 103 33.09 34.43 32.31
N GLN A 104 33.89 33.38 32.10
CA GLN A 104 35.35 33.43 32.23
C GLN A 104 35.98 34.50 31.32
N TYR A 105 35.48 34.65 30.10
CA TYR A 105 35.90 35.72 29.20
C TYR A 105 35.68 37.12 29.80
N GLN A 106 34.53 37.36 30.45
CA GLN A 106 34.27 38.65 31.10
C GLN A 106 35.18 38.86 32.31
N GLU A 107 35.39 37.83 33.14
CA GLU A 107 36.30 37.91 34.29
C GLU A 107 37.73 38.25 33.87
N ILE A 108 38.26 37.58 32.84
CA ILE A 108 39.61 37.86 32.33
C ILE A 108 39.68 39.28 31.75
N LYS A 109 38.63 39.74 31.07
CA LYS A 109 38.54 41.10 30.52
C LYS A 109 38.54 42.17 31.63
N ASP A 110 37.81 41.95 32.72
CA ASP A 110 37.75 42.86 33.86
C ASP A 110 39.08 42.87 34.64
N ALA A 111 39.72 41.70 34.80
CA ALA A 111 41.06 41.59 35.36
C ALA A 111 42.10 42.33 34.51
N LEU A 112 42.01 42.25 33.18
CA LEU A 112 42.86 42.98 32.26
C LEU A 112 42.73 44.50 32.44
N ALA A 113 41.50 45.01 32.57
CA ALA A 113 41.25 46.43 32.81
C ALA A 113 41.88 46.91 34.12
N THR A 114 41.87 46.07 35.15
CA THR A 114 42.50 46.35 36.46
C THR A 114 44.03 46.37 36.37
N LEU A 115 44.64 45.43 35.64
CA LEU A 115 46.09 45.37 35.46
C LEU A 115 46.62 46.52 34.57
N MET A 116 45.84 46.97 33.59
CA MET A 116 46.15 48.17 32.79
C MET A 116 46.29 49.42 33.66
N LEU A 117 45.47 49.56 34.71
CA LEU A 117 45.59 50.65 35.68
C LEU A 117 46.86 50.54 36.55
N ASN A 118 47.38 49.33 36.74
CA ASN A 118 48.55 49.04 37.59
C ASN A 118 49.89 48.94 36.82
N GLY A 119 49.89 49.14 35.49
CA GLY A 119 51.12 49.30 34.69
C GLY A 119 51.88 48.01 34.30
N GLN A 120 51.31 46.81 34.48
CA GLN A 120 51.99 45.54 34.14
C GLN A 120 51.85 45.15 32.65
N GLN A 121 52.60 45.80 31.76
CA GLN A 121 52.47 45.64 30.29
C GLN A 121 52.75 44.23 29.73
N ALA A 122 53.65 43.43 30.32
CA ALA A 122 53.99 42.11 29.80
C ALA A 122 52.83 41.10 29.97
N SER A 123 52.23 41.01 31.16
CA SER A 123 51.09 40.12 31.43
C SER A 123 49.81 40.53 30.70
N ILE A 124 49.67 41.81 30.35
CA ILE A 124 48.52 42.32 29.58
C ILE A 124 48.55 41.78 28.14
N ARG A 125 49.73 41.63 27.53
CA ARG A 125 49.85 41.19 26.13
C ARG A 125 49.42 39.73 25.96
N ASP A 126 49.91 38.85 26.83
CA ASP A 126 49.60 37.42 26.80
C ASP A 126 48.11 37.15 27.06
N MET A 127 47.49 37.90 27.98
CA MET A 127 46.06 37.80 28.25
C MET A 127 45.18 38.30 27.08
N ILE A 128 45.59 39.35 26.35
CA ILE A 128 44.84 39.83 25.18
C ILE A 128 44.80 38.76 24.08
N GLU A 129 45.90 38.05 23.88
CA GLU A 129 45.99 36.96 22.90
C GLU A 129 45.09 35.78 23.29
N GLU A 130 45.11 35.40 24.58
CA GLU A 130 44.25 34.33 25.11
C GLU A 130 42.75 34.69 25.05
N VAL A 131 42.38 35.94 25.35
CA VAL A 131 41.03 36.48 25.20
C VAL A 131 40.57 36.42 23.74
N GLY A 132 41.46 36.72 22.80
CA GLY A 132 41.20 36.58 21.36
C GLY A 132 40.94 35.14 20.94
N ARG A 133 41.77 34.20 21.42
CA ARG A 133 41.65 32.76 21.17
C ARG A 133 40.35 32.19 21.73
N LEU A 134 40.06 32.45 23.01
CA LEU A 134 38.84 31.99 23.68
C LEU A 134 37.57 32.53 23.02
N LYS A 135 37.59 33.78 22.54
CA LYS A 135 36.45 34.34 21.80
C LYS A 135 36.22 33.62 20.47
N GLN A 136 37.27 33.37 19.69
CA GLN A 136 37.16 32.61 18.44
C GLN A 136 36.67 31.18 18.68
N GLU A 137 37.14 30.53 19.75
CA GLU A 137 36.71 29.19 20.14
C GLU A 137 35.23 29.18 20.54
N ASN A 138 34.76 30.17 21.32
CA ASN A 138 33.35 30.31 21.69
C ASN A 138 32.44 30.54 20.46
N ASP A 139 32.87 31.38 19.51
CA ASP A 139 32.14 31.62 18.26
C ASP A 139 32.06 30.36 17.39
N ARG A 140 33.11 29.53 17.39
CA ARG A 140 33.11 28.23 16.69
C ARG A 140 32.17 27.23 17.37
N ILE A 141 32.27 27.07 18.69
CA ILE A 141 31.43 26.16 19.47
C ILE A 141 29.95 26.52 19.31
N LYS A 142 29.61 27.82 19.30
CA LYS A 142 28.23 28.27 19.04
C LYS A 142 27.70 27.82 17.68
N LYS A 143 28.51 27.99 16.62
CA LYS A 143 28.11 27.53 15.27
C LYS A 143 27.92 26.02 15.20
N GLU A 144 28.79 25.25 15.84
CA GLU A 144 28.67 23.79 15.92
C GLU A 144 27.41 23.38 16.72
N ASN A 145 27.09 24.09 17.79
CA ASN A 145 25.87 23.87 18.60
C ASN A 145 24.59 24.19 17.80
N ASP A 146 24.55 25.31 17.09
CA ASP A 146 23.40 25.68 16.24
C ASP A 146 23.19 24.66 15.11
N TYR A 147 24.26 24.13 14.54
CA TYR A 147 24.19 23.04 13.58
C TYR A 147 23.63 21.74 14.21
N ALA A 148 24.08 21.38 15.41
CA ALA A 148 23.59 20.21 16.13
C ALA A 148 22.10 20.33 16.47
N ARG A 149 21.63 21.51 16.91
CA ARG A 149 20.21 21.81 17.12
C ARG A 149 19.39 21.63 15.85
N ALA A 150 19.84 22.21 14.74
CA ALA A 150 19.16 22.10 13.46
C ALA A 150 19.08 20.63 12.96
N LEU A 151 20.08 19.81 13.29
CA LEU A 151 20.05 18.37 13.03
C LEU A 151 19.02 17.67 13.91
N GLY A 152 18.99 17.97 15.22
CA GLY A 152 17.99 17.46 16.16
C GLY A 152 16.55 17.76 15.72
N ASP A 153 16.27 18.99 15.27
CA ASP A 153 14.96 19.39 14.76
C ASP A 153 14.54 18.59 13.51
N LYS A 154 15.49 18.31 12.61
CA LYS A 154 15.23 17.47 11.43
C LYS A 154 14.92 16.02 11.81
N LEU A 155 15.67 15.45 12.77
CA LEU A 155 15.44 14.09 13.27
C LEU A 155 14.07 14.00 13.96
N SER A 156 13.73 14.98 14.81
CA SER A 156 12.42 15.08 15.46
C SER A 156 11.28 15.18 14.44
N THR A 157 11.45 15.99 13.39
CA THR A 157 10.46 16.11 12.31
C THR A 157 10.29 14.77 11.58
N ARG A 158 11.38 14.07 11.27
CA ARG A 158 11.34 12.75 10.63
C ARG A 158 10.69 11.69 11.53
N SER A 159 10.96 11.71 12.83
CA SER A 159 10.31 10.84 13.82
C SER A 159 8.78 11.06 13.82
N LYS A 160 8.32 12.32 13.84
CA LYS A 160 6.88 12.64 13.74
C LYS A 160 6.25 12.12 12.45
N GLN A 161 6.92 12.31 11.31
CA GLN A 161 6.45 11.79 10.02
C GLN A 161 6.37 10.25 9.99
N LEU A 162 7.31 9.55 10.65
CA LEU A 162 7.26 8.09 10.77
C LEU A 162 6.11 7.65 11.67
N ASN A 163 5.85 8.35 12.78
CA ASN A 163 4.70 8.09 13.63
C ASN A 163 3.37 8.25 12.89
N GLU A 164 3.22 9.27 12.04
CA GLU A 164 2.05 9.42 11.18
C GLU A 164 1.91 8.24 10.19
N ARG A 165 3.02 7.74 9.64
CA ARG A 165 3.02 6.55 8.78
C ARG A 165 2.65 5.28 9.54
N ILE A 166 3.13 5.10 10.77
CA ILE A 166 2.74 3.99 11.64
C ILE A 166 1.22 3.99 11.82
N LEU A 167 0.63 5.12 12.22
CA LEU A 167 -0.82 5.24 12.39
C LEU A 167 -1.59 4.94 11.10
N ALA A 168 -1.07 5.38 9.96
CA ALA A 168 -1.68 5.08 8.66
C ALA A 168 -1.62 3.59 8.30
N VAL A 169 -0.50 2.92 8.57
CA VAL A 169 -0.32 1.47 8.34
C VAL A 169 -1.19 0.66 9.30
N GLU A 170 -1.21 1.01 10.58
CA GLU A 170 -2.07 0.37 11.58
C GLU A 170 -3.55 0.48 11.22
N LYS A 171 -3.97 1.67 10.75
CA LYS A 171 -5.35 1.87 10.26
C LYS A 171 -5.65 0.95 9.08
N LYS A 172 -4.75 0.85 8.10
CA LYS A 172 -4.91 -0.06 6.95
C LYS A 172 -4.96 -1.53 7.38
N ALA A 173 -4.11 -1.94 8.33
CA ALA A 173 -4.12 -3.28 8.89
C ALA A 173 -5.43 -3.57 9.66
N SER A 174 -5.93 -2.60 10.42
CA SER A 174 -7.21 -2.68 11.12
C SER A 174 -8.38 -2.81 10.13
N ASP A 175 -8.45 -1.93 9.13
CA ASP A 175 -9.47 -1.97 8.08
C ASP A 175 -9.43 -3.32 7.33
N GLN A 176 -8.24 -3.87 7.06
CA GLN A 176 -8.05 -5.21 6.50
C GLN A 176 -8.60 -6.31 7.41
N ARG A 177 -8.28 -6.30 8.72
CA ARG A 177 -8.77 -7.28 9.70
C ARG A 177 -10.29 -7.21 9.85
N SER A 178 -10.85 -6.01 9.79
CA SER A 178 -12.29 -5.77 9.85
C SER A 178 -13.02 -5.99 8.53
N ARG A 179 -12.29 -6.30 7.43
CA ARG A 179 -12.83 -6.46 6.07
C ARG A 179 -13.60 -5.23 5.61
N ILE A 180 -13.01 -4.05 5.80
CA ILE A 180 -13.60 -2.77 5.43
C ILE A 180 -12.71 -2.13 4.37
N SER A 181 -13.29 -1.78 3.21
CA SER A 181 -12.59 -1.02 2.18
C SER A 181 -12.51 0.47 2.53
N GLU A 182 -11.46 1.15 2.06
CA GLU A 182 -11.26 2.58 2.32
C GLU A 182 -12.48 3.43 1.87
N PRO A 183 -12.86 4.49 2.61
CA PRO A 183 -14.07 5.26 2.32
C PRO A 183 -13.97 6.10 1.02
N GLU A 184 -12.76 6.27 0.48
CA GLU A 184 -12.48 7.01 -0.75
C GLU A 184 -12.40 6.09 -1.99
N VAL A 185 -12.74 4.80 -1.86
CA VAL A 185 -12.83 3.90 -3.01
C VAL A 185 -13.79 4.49 -4.04
N ASP A 186 -13.24 4.79 -5.22
CA ASP A 186 -13.96 5.18 -6.41
C ASP A 186 -13.45 4.35 -7.57
N ALA A 187 -14.28 3.40 -8.00
CA ALA A 187 -13.96 2.42 -9.02
C ALA A 187 -15.14 2.25 -9.98
N ARG A 188 -14.96 1.45 -11.02
CA ARG A 188 -16.02 1.11 -11.98
C ARG A 188 -16.09 -0.38 -12.25
N VAL A 189 -17.29 -0.82 -12.60
CA VAL A 189 -17.52 -2.16 -13.14
C VAL A 189 -16.87 -2.26 -14.52
N LEU A 190 -15.90 -3.16 -14.66
CA LEU A 190 -15.24 -3.46 -15.91
C LEU A 190 -16.04 -4.47 -16.73
N THR A 191 -16.52 -5.51 -16.06
CA THR A 191 -17.40 -6.54 -16.63
C THR A 191 -18.22 -7.19 -15.53
N SER A 192 -19.38 -7.71 -15.89
CA SER A 192 -20.29 -8.42 -15.00
C SER A 192 -20.89 -9.61 -15.73
N ASP A 193 -20.91 -10.76 -15.06
CA ASP A 193 -21.66 -11.92 -15.49
C ASP A 193 -22.70 -12.27 -14.41
N PRO A 194 -23.96 -11.84 -14.60
CA PRO A 194 -25.05 -12.17 -13.70
C PRO A 194 -25.38 -13.68 -13.67
N SER A 195 -25.04 -14.46 -14.70
CA SER A 195 -25.28 -15.90 -14.67
C SER A 195 -24.32 -16.62 -13.72
N LEU A 196 -23.09 -16.11 -13.61
CA LEU A 196 -22.04 -16.62 -12.71
C LEU A 196 -21.96 -15.88 -11.37
N ASN A 197 -22.86 -14.93 -11.11
CA ASN A 197 -22.87 -14.09 -9.92
C ASN A 197 -21.54 -13.34 -9.68
N PHE A 198 -20.89 -12.86 -10.73
CA PHE A 198 -19.53 -12.33 -10.62
C PHE A 198 -19.36 -10.98 -11.33
N VAL A 199 -18.59 -10.09 -10.72
CA VAL A 199 -18.27 -8.75 -11.23
C VAL A 199 -16.77 -8.50 -11.10
N ILE A 200 -16.16 -7.94 -12.15
CA ILE A 200 -14.79 -7.43 -12.13
C ILE A 200 -14.82 -5.91 -12.02
N ILE A 201 -14.05 -5.39 -11.08
CA ILE A 201 -13.89 -3.97 -10.79
C ILE A 201 -12.52 -3.51 -11.32
N ASP A 202 -12.47 -2.32 -11.90
CA ASP A 202 -11.27 -1.71 -12.51
C ASP A 202 -10.21 -1.20 -11.51
N SER A 203 -10.37 -1.55 -10.24
CA SER A 203 -9.55 -1.08 -9.12
C SER A 203 -9.33 -2.22 -8.15
N GLY A 204 -8.26 -2.15 -7.36
CA GLY A 204 -7.91 -3.20 -6.42
C GLY A 204 -7.27 -2.66 -5.15
N ALA A 205 -6.29 -3.38 -4.64
CA ALA A 205 -5.56 -3.03 -3.43
C ALA A 205 -4.94 -1.62 -3.46
N ASN A 206 -4.54 -1.14 -4.63
CA ASN A 206 -3.98 0.20 -4.84
C ASN A 206 -4.97 1.35 -4.53
N LYS A 207 -6.27 1.07 -4.58
CA LYS A 207 -7.36 2.01 -4.31
C LYS A 207 -8.03 1.75 -2.96
N GLY A 208 -7.44 0.91 -2.12
CA GLY A 208 -7.97 0.61 -0.79
C GLY A 208 -9.11 -0.41 -0.78
N ILE A 209 -9.27 -1.20 -1.84
CA ILE A 209 -10.21 -2.33 -1.85
C ILE A 209 -9.64 -3.48 -1.03
N VAL A 210 -10.48 -4.06 -0.17
CA VAL A 210 -10.13 -5.14 0.76
C VAL A 210 -10.92 -6.41 0.45
N SER A 211 -10.25 -7.56 0.41
CA SER A 211 -10.91 -8.87 0.22
C SER A 211 -11.84 -9.19 1.38
N GLY A 212 -13.04 -9.68 1.06
CA GLY A 212 -14.14 -9.94 2.01
C GLY A 212 -14.89 -8.69 2.44
N SER A 213 -14.55 -7.51 1.93
CA SER A 213 -15.29 -6.29 2.20
C SER A 213 -16.54 -6.17 1.34
N ARG A 214 -17.41 -5.24 1.73
CA ARG A 214 -18.65 -4.94 1.03
C ARG A 214 -18.56 -3.61 0.31
N LEU A 215 -18.94 -3.58 -0.95
CA LEU A 215 -18.96 -2.37 -1.79
C LEU A 215 -20.39 -2.12 -2.29
N ALA A 216 -20.71 -0.87 -2.59
CA ALA A 216 -21.97 -0.47 -3.20
C ALA A 216 -21.75 -0.15 -4.68
N VAL A 217 -22.64 -0.63 -5.52
CA VAL A 217 -22.74 -0.25 -6.94
C VAL A 217 -23.75 0.87 -7.07
N MET A 218 -23.32 1.96 -7.70
CA MET A 218 -24.07 3.19 -7.87
C MET A 218 -24.24 3.47 -9.36
N ARG A 219 -25.46 3.82 -9.77
CA ARG A 219 -25.74 4.39 -11.08
C ARG A 219 -26.31 5.79 -10.88
N GLY A 220 -25.55 6.81 -11.29
CA GLY A 220 -25.82 8.18 -10.86
C GLY A 220 -25.73 8.29 -9.34
N ASN A 221 -26.83 8.69 -8.69
CA ASN A 221 -26.92 8.84 -7.23
C ASN A 221 -27.68 7.71 -6.55
N GLU A 222 -28.10 6.68 -7.28
CA GLU A 222 -28.89 5.57 -6.74
C GLU A 222 -28.03 4.32 -6.55
N LYS A 223 -28.22 3.65 -5.40
CA LYS A 223 -27.56 2.37 -5.11
C LYS A 223 -28.34 1.27 -5.81
N ILE A 224 -27.70 0.61 -6.77
CA ILE A 224 -28.29 -0.46 -7.57
C ILE A 224 -28.08 -1.83 -6.93
N ALA A 225 -26.92 -2.07 -6.31
CA ALA A 225 -26.60 -3.33 -5.67
C ALA A 225 -25.48 -3.18 -4.64
N GLU A 226 -25.24 -4.23 -3.87
CA GLU A 226 -24.02 -4.41 -3.09
C GLU A 226 -23.23 -5.61 -3.62
N LEU A 227 -21.92 -5.55 -3.42
CA LEU A 227 -20.96 -6.57 -3.83
C LEU A 227 -20.20 -7.09 -2.62
N ASN A 228 -19.95 -8.39 -2.57
CA ASN A 228 -19.01 -9.00 -1.64
C ASN A 228 -17.70 -9.26 -2.37
N VAL A 229 -16.64 -8.54 -2.00
CA VAL A 229 -15.32 -8.68 -2.65
C VAL A 229 -14.73 -10.05 -2.32
N THR A 230 -14.45 -10.86 -3.33
CA THR A 230 -13.91 -12.22 -3.15
C THR A 230 -12.40 -12.27 -3.39
N SER A 231 -11.91 -11.57 -4.41
CA SER A 231 -10.49 -11.53 -4.76
C SER A 231 -10.03 -10.10 -5.01
N VAL A 232 -8.80 -9.79 -4.61
CA VAL A 232 -8.19 -8.47 -4.81
C VAL A 232 -6.78 -8.63 -5.33
N GLU A 233 -6.54 -8.03 -6.50
CA GLU A 233 -5.22 -7.82 -7.08
C GLU A 233 -4.77 -6.37 -6.87
N SER A 234 -3.57 -6.01 -7.35
CA SER A 234 -3.06 -4.64 -7.22
C SER A 234 -4.00 -3.61 -7.83
N ASN A 235 -4.49 -3.84 -9.05
CA ASN A 235 -5.28 -2.86 -9.83
C ASN A 235 -6.67 -3.38 -10.21
N ARG A 236 -7.08 -4.55 -9.73
CA ARG A 236 -8.38 -5.16 -10.06
C ARG A 236 -8.94 -5.89 -8.84
N ALA A 237 -10.25 -6.06 -8.81
CA ALA A 237 -10.92 -6.86 -7.81
C ALA A 237 -12.06 -7.67 -8.43
N GLY A 238 -12.22 -8.89 -7.95
CA GLY A 238 -13.38 -9.73 -8.24
C GLY A 238 -14.35 -9.69 -7.07
N ALA A 239 -15.64 -9.63 -7.35
CA ALA A 239 -16.68 -9.59 -6.33
C ALA A 239 -17.94 -10.33 -6.76
N ASP A 240 -18.64 -10.89 -5.78
CA ASP A 240 -19.92 -11.56 -5.99
C ASP A 240 -21.07 -10.57 -5.78
N ILE A 241 -22.13 -10.71 -6.58
CA ILE A 241 -23.32 -9.84 -6.46
C ILE A 241 -24.16 -10.30 -5.25
N VAL A 242 -24.55 -9.35 -4.40
CA VAL A 242 -25.51 -9.63 -3.32
C VAL A 242 -26.92 -9.44 -3.85
N TYR A 243 -27.51 -10.48 -4.45
CA TYR A 243 -28.82 -10.40 -5.11
C TYR A 243 -29.94 -9.81 -4.25
N GLY A 244 -29.97 -10.06 -2.94
CA GLY A 244 -30.97 -9.47 -2.04
C GLY A 244 -30.90 -7.95 -1.89
N THR A 245 -29.87 -7.31 -2.46
CA THR A 245 -29.69 -5.85 -2.46
C THR A 245 -29.86 -5.23 -3.84
N LEU A 246 -30.08 -6.06 -4.86
CA LEU A 246 -30.28 -5.59 -6.23
C LEU A 246 -31.62 -4.87 -6.34
N LEU A 247 -31.61 -3.67 -6.90
CA LEU A 247 -32.84 -2.90 -7.14
C LEU A 247 -33.76 -3.68 -8.10
N ALA A 248 -35.07 -3.63 -7.83
CA ALA A 248 -36.04 -4.43 -8.57
C ALA A 248 -36.02 -4.13 -10.07
N GLY A 249 -35.87 -5.17 -10.89
CA GLY A 249 -35.81 -5.06 -12.36
C GLY A 249 -34.47 -4.57 -12.91
N GLU A 250 -33.52 -4.18 -12.05
CA GLU A 250 -32.21 -3.70 -12.46
C GLU A 250 -31.19 -4.83 -12.59
N ARG A 251 -30.12 -4.51 -13.32
CA ARG A 251 -28.90 -5.33 -13.42
C ARG A 251 -27.68 -4.42 -13.34
N ILE A 252 -26.56 -5.01 -12.92
CA ILE A 252 -25.26 -4.33 -12.95
C ILE A 252 -24.80 -4.24 -14.40
N HIS A 253 -24.30 -3.07 -14.80
CA HIS A 253 -23.74 -2.82 -16.13
C HIS A 253 -22.29 -2.38 -16.05
N VAL A 254 -21.58 -2.57 -17.16
CA VAL A 254 -20.25 -2.00 -17.36
C VAL A 254 -20.31 -0.48 -17.21
N GLY A 255 -19.38 0.07 -16.45
CA GLY A 255 -19.28 1.51 -16.19
C GLY A 255 -20.07 2.00 -14.98
N ASP A 256 -20.89 1.16 -14.33
CA ASP A 256 -21.48 1.49 -13.03
C ASP A 256 -20.38 1.79 -12.01
N ARG A 257 -20.62 2.79 -11.15
CA ARG A 257 -19.62 3.25 -10.18
C ARG A 257 -19.64 2.35 -8.95
N VAL A 258 -18.48 2.00 -8.42
CA VAL A 258 -18.35 1.16 -7.22
C VAL A 258 -17.67 1.97 -6.13
N VAL A 259 -18.32 2.05 -4.97
CA VAL A 259 -17.87 2.83 -3.81
C VAL A 259 -17.89 2.00 -2.54
N SER A 260 -17.14 2.42 -1.53
CA SER A 260 -17.21 1.78 -0.21
C SER A 260 -18.55 2.04 0.47
N VAL A 261 -19.09 1.03 1.15
CA VAL A 261 -20.31 1.18 1.97
C VAL A 261 -20.05 1.98 3.25
N ARG A 262 -18.77 2.17 3.61
CA ARG A 262 -18.36 3.01 4.75
C ARG A 262 -18.64 4.48 4.40
N LYS A 263 -19.51 5.13 5.17
CA LYS A 263 -19.71 6.59 5.06
C LYS A 263 -18.42 7.33 5.45
N GLN A 264 -18.06 8.35 4.67
CA GLN A 264 -17.03 9.32 5.06
C GLN A 264 -17.49 10.01 6.34
N LYS A 265 -16.61 10.06 7.35
CA LYS A 265 -16.85 10.77 8.61
C LYS A 265 -16.34 12.19 8.50
#